data_AF-A0A914FD39-F1
#
_entry.id   AF-A0A914FD39-F1
#
_cell.length_a   1.000
_cell.length_b   1.000
_cell.length_c   1.000
_cell.angle_alpha   90.00
_cell.angle_beta   90.00
_cell.angle_gamma   90.00
#
_symmetry.space_group_name_H-M   'P 1'
#
loop_
_entity.id
_entity.type
_entity.pdbx_description
1 polymer ?
#
loop_
_entity_poly.entity_id
_entity_poly.type
_entity_poly.pdbx_seq_one_letter_code
_entity_poly.pdbx_strand_id
1 'polypeptide(L)'
;MENDPAPLPNRHNFEADVGRLNNAIIKISKEISKYWTEGRRTECNTLKQEEHQLKQSFTYHRSQTALLEAELKRAQGDLEAKQRELHDLEDSDLTYKNPITAKEKLSQLETKYRNQTFTSAREEQLIINEIERHKRNVAKLGKYVLILDE
;
A
#
# COMPACT_ATOMS: atom_id res chain seq x y z
N MET A 1 85.38 37.20 -17.97
CA MET A 1 84.52 37.06 -16.78
C MET A 1 84.35 35.58 -16.54
N GLU A 2 85.26 35.00 -15.73
CA GLU A 2 85.10 33.63 -15.24
C GLU A 2 83.98 33.63 -14.21
N ASN A 3 82.98 32.76 -14.40
CA ASN A 3 82.00 32.47 -13.36
C ASN A 3 82.68 31.56 -12.35
N ASP A 4 82.92 32.07 -11.14
CA ASP A 4 83.32 31.24 -10.02
C ASP A 4 82.24 30.17 -9.77
N PRO A 5 82.61 28.88 -9.67
CA PRO A 5 81.65 27.83 -9.36
C PRO A 5 81.08 28.07 -7.97
N ALA A 6 79.76 27.96 -7.84
CA ALA A 6 79.07 28.12 -6.57
C ALA A 6 79.71 27.23 -5.48
N PRO A 7 79.92 27.75 -4.25
CA PRO A 7 80.58 27.00 -3.19
C PRO A 7 79.79 25.73 -2.90
N LEU A 8 80.50 24.59 -2.92
CA LEU A 8 79.88 23.29 -2.62
C LEU A 8 79.31 23.30 -1.19
N PRO A 9 78.11 22.75 -0.98
CA PRO A 9 77.46 22.78 0.33
C PRO A 9 78.31 22.06 1.38
N ASN A 10 78.33 22.62 2.60
CA ASN A 10 79.02 22.00 3.74
C ASN A 10 78.48 20.58 3.94
N ARG A 11 79.39 19.60 3.82
CA ARG A 11 79.10 18.17 3.90
C ARG A 11 78.28 17.81 5.15
N HIS A 12 78.58 18.43 6.29
CA HIS A 12 77.87 18.16 7.53
C HIS A 12 76.40 18.60 7.47
N ASN A 13 76.14 19.77 6.87
CA ASN A 13 74.78 20.29 6.70
C ASN A 13 74.00 19.44 5.69
N PHE A 14 74.66 19.03 4.60
CA PHE A 14 74.07 18.15 3.60
C PHE A 14 73.67 16.79 4.20
N GLU A 15 74.55 16.15 4.97
CA GLU A 15 74.26 14.88 5.64
C GLU A 15 73.11 15.01 6.66
N ALA A 16 73.07 16.12 7.41
CA ALA A 16 71.99 16.40 8.35
C ALA A 16 70.64 16.63 7.66
N ASP A 17 70.62 17.35 6.54
CA ASP A 17 69.42 17.60 5.76
C ASP A 17 68.90 16.32 5.08
N VAL A 18 69.80 15.49 4.53
CA VAL A 18 69.45 14.16 4.00
C VAL A 18 68.86 13.28 5.09
N GLY A 19 69.46 13.28 6.29
CA GLY A 19 68.93 12.55 7.45
C GLY A 19 67.53 13.02 7.86
N ARG A 20 67.29 14.33 7.87
CA ARG A 20 65.99 14.93 8.18
C ARG A 20 64.94 14.56 7.13
N LEU A 21 65.28 14.65 5.85
CA LEU A 21 64.40 14.29 4.74
C LEU A 21 64.05 12.80 4.76
N ASN A 22 65.02 11.92 5.02
CA ASN A 22 64.76 10.48 5.16
C ASN A 22 63.81 10.19 6.32
N ASN A 23 63.99 10.83 7.48
CA ASN A 23 63.07 10.67 8.60
C ASN A 23 61.66 11.16 8.28
N ALA A 24 61.53 12.26 7.53
CA ALA A 24 60.23 12.75 7.08
C ALA A 24 59.55 11.77 6.11
N ILE A 25 60.29 11.21 5.14
CA ILE A 25 59.80 10.19 4.21
C ILE A 25 59.29 8.96 4.96
N ILE A 26 60.05 8.47 5.95
CA ILE A 26 59.66 7.31 6.76
C ILE A 26 58.36 7.61 7.53
N LYS A 27 58.23 8.79 8.12
CA LYS A 27 57.03 9.18 8.88
C LYS A 27 55.79 9.25 7.97
N ILE A 28 55.90 9.92 6.83
CA ILE A 28 54.81 10.04 5.85
C ILE A 28 54.41 8.65 5.33
N SER A 29 55.38 7.78 5.03
CA SER A 29 55.10 6.43 4.55
C SER A 29 54.34 5.57 5.58
N LYS A 30 54.67 5.72 6.87
CA LYS A 30 53.93 5.05 7.96
C LYS A 30 52.51 5.58 8.09
N GLU A 31 52.31 6.90 8.01
CA GLU A 31 50.98 7.51 8.06
C GLU A 31 50.13 7.07 6.87
N ILE A 32 50.66 7.07 5.64
CA ILE A 32 49.98 6.55 4.45
C ILE A 32 49.57 5.09 4.63
N SER A 33 50.47 4.26 5.13
CA SER A 33 50.20 2.84 5.37
C SER A 33 49.06 2.65 6.37
N LYS A 34 49.06 3.41 7.47
CA LYS A 34 48.01 3.38 8.49
C LYS A 34 46.64 3.79 7.92
N TYR A 35 46.59 4.90 7.18
CA TYR A 35 45.35 5.33 6.51
C TYR A 35 44.83 4.29 5.53
N TRP A 36 45.72 3.66 4.75
CA TRP A 36 45.33 2.64 3.79
C TRP A 36 44.78 1.38 4.44
N THR A 37 45.36 0.93 5.56
CA THR A 37 44.92 -0.29 6.23
C THR A 37 43.73 -0.07 7.15
N GLU A 38 43.79 0.93 8.02
CA GLU A 38 42.74 1.17 9.04
C GLU A 38 41.54 1.89 8.43
N GLY A 39 41.76 2.85 7.52
CA GLY A 39 40.70 3.57 6.82
C GLY A 39 39.84 2.63 5.98
N ARG A 40 40.47 1.80 5.12
CA ARG A 40 39.75 0.80 4.31
C ARG A 40 39.04 -0.26 5.14
N ARG A 41 39.65 -0.69 6.26
CA ARG A 41 39.01 -1.67 7.15
C ARG A 41 37.75 -1.09 7.79
N THR A 42 37.81 0.18 8.20
CA THR A 42 36.66 0.87 8.80
C THR A 42 35.56 1.07 7.78
N GLU A 43 35.89 1.58 6.60
CA GLU A 43 34.95 1.77 5.48
C GLU A 43 34.30 0.44 5.06
N CYS A 44 35.07 -0.64 4.93
CA CYS A 44 34.54 -1.95 4.60
C CYS A 44 33.57 -2.49 5.67
N ASN A 45 33.86 -2.27 6.95
CA ASN A 45 32.96 -2.67 8.03
C ASN A 45 31.66 -1.86 8.03
N THR A 46 31.74 -0.55 7.80
CA THR A 46 30.56 0.32 7.68
C THR A 46 29.69 -0.11 6.51
N LEU A 47 30.27 -0.35 5.33
CA LEU A 47 29.52 -0.78 4.15
C LEU A 47 28.85 -2.15 4.37
N LYS A 48 29.49 -3.09 5.06
CA LYS A 48 28.87 -4.37 5.44
C LYS A 48 27.68 -4.18 6.38
N GLN A 49 27.78 -3.24 7.31
CA GLN A 49 26.69 -2.94 8.24
C GLN A 49 25.51 -2.28 7.51
N GLU A 50 25.78 -1.32 6.62
CA GLU A 50 24.77 -0.69 5.77
C GLU A 50 24.09 -1.70 4.84
N GLU A 51 24.87 -2.57 4.19
CA GLU A 51 24.35 -3.66 3.36
C GLU A 51 23.42 -4.58 4.16
N HIS A 52 23.80 -4.91 5.41
CA HIS A 52 22.98 -5.73 6.28
C HIS A 52 21.66 -5.05 6.66
N GLN A 53 21.69 -3.77 7.01
CA GLN A 53 20.50 -2.97 7.33
C GLN A 53 19.58 -2.84 6.12
N LEU A 54 20.13 -2.58 4.93
CA LEU A 54 19.38 -2.53 3.68
C LEU A 54 18.71 -3.88 3.37
N LYS A 55 19.42 -5.00 3.55
CA LYS A 55 18.85 -6.35 3.38
C LYS A 55 17.68 -6.59 4.33
N GLN A 56 17.82 -6.25 5.61
CA GLN A 56 16.74 -6.38 6.59
C GLN A 56 15.52 -5.52 6.21
N SER A 57 15.74 -4.24 5.90
CA SER A 57 14.69 -3.32 5.46
C SER A 57 13.99 -3.84 4.19
N PHE A 58 14.74 -4.30 3.21
CA PHE A 58 14.19 -4.91 1.99
C PHE A 58 13.30 -6.12 2.30
N THR A 59 13.75 -7.04 3.15
CA THR A 59 12.94 -8.21 3.53
C THR A 59 11.66 -7.82 4.25
N TYR A 60 11.73 -6.83 5.14
CA TYR A 60 10.56 -6.28 5.82
C TYR A 60 9.57 -5.69 4.83
N HIS A 61 10.00 -4.76 3.98
CA HIS A 61 9.12 -4.12 2.99
C HIS A 61 8.52 -5.14 2.01
N ARG A 62 9.30 -6.12 1.56
CA ARG A 62 8.79 -7.20 0.70
C ARG A 62 7.66 -7.98 1.36
N SER A 63 7.78 -8.29 2.66
CA SER A 63 6.72 -8.98 3.40
C SER A 63 5.46 -8.12 3.56
N GLN A 64 5.62 -6.82 3.83
CA GLN A 64 4.51 -5.88 3.93
C GLN A 64 3.78 -5.70 2.60
N THR A 65 4.52 -5.58 1.49
CA THR A 65 3.93 -5.52 0.15
C THR A 65 3.10 -6.77 -0.15
N ALA A 66 3.60 -7.96 0.16
CA ALA A 66 2.86 -9.19 -0.07
C ALA A 66 1.56 -9.28 0.77
N LEU A 67 1.57 -8.77 2.00
CA LEU A 67 0.37 -8.68 2.84
C LEU A 67 -0.65 -7.71 2.23
N LEU A 68 -0.22 -6.51 1.86
CA LEU A 68 -1.08 -5.49 1.25
C LEU A 68 -1.66 -5.94 -0.10
N GLU A 69 -0.88 -6.65 -0.92
CA GLU A 69 -1.38 -7.26 -2.17
C GLU A 69 -2.49 -8.29 -1.91
N ALA A 70 -2.34 -9.11 -0.86
CA ALA A 70 -3.35 -10.07 -0.46
C ALA A 70 -4.63 -9.38 0.06
N GLU A 71 -4.49 -8.33 0.86
CA GLU A 71 -5.61 -7.51 1.34
C GLU A 71 -6.33 -6.80 0.19
N LEU A 72 -5.59 -6.19 -0.73
CA LEU A 72 -6.13 -5.53 -1.91
C LEU A 72 -6.92 -6.50 -2.79
N LYS A 73 -6.39 -7.72 -3.01
CA LYS A 73 -7.10 -8.76 -3.76
C LYS A 73 -8.40 -9.18 -3.09
N ARG A 74 -8.43 -9.28 -1.75
CA ARG A 74 -9.67 -9.58 -1.03
C ARG A 74 -10.68 -8.45 -1.17
N ALA A 75 -10.26 -7.20 -0.93
CA ALA A 75 -11.12 -6.03 -1.06
C ALA A 75 -11.69 -5.88 -2.48
N GLN A 76 -10.89 -6.19 -3.51
CA GLN A 76 -11.37 -6.23 -4.90
C GLN A 76 -12.43 -7.32 -5.10
N GLY A 77 -12.21 -8.52 -4.57
CA GLY A 77 -13.19 -9.61 -4.64
C GLY A 77 -14.51 -9.27 -3.93
N ASP A 78 -14.43 -8.63 -2.76
CA ASP A 78 -15.61 -8.17 -2.01
C ASP A 78 -16.36 -7.08 -2.79
N LEU A 79 -15.64 -6.13 -3.39
CA LEU A 79 -16.21 -5.09 -4.23
C LEU A 79 -16.93 -5.69 -5.45
N GLU A 80 -16.30 -6.62 -6.16
CA GLU A 80 -16.91 -7.31 -7.30
C GLU A 80 -18.14 -8.12 -6.91
N ALA A 81 -18.16 -8.71 -5.70
CA ALA A 81 -19.31 -9.42 -5.18
C ALA A 81 -20.47 -8.46 -4.89
N LYS A 82 -20.20 -7.34 -4.22
CA LYS A 82 -21.20 -6.29 -3.93
C LYS A 82 -21.73 -5.64 -5.21
N GLN A 83 -20.87 -5.38 -6.20
CA GLN A 83 -21.28 -4.88 -7.51
C GLN A 83 -22.19 -5.85 -8.24
N ARG A 84 -21.90 -7.16 -8.19
CA ARG A 84 -22.80 -8.18 -8.74
C ARG A 84 -24.12 -8.23 -7.99
N GLU A 85 -24.12 -8.16 -6.67
CA GLU A 85 -25.35 -8.13 -5.87
C GLU A 85 -26.21 -6.89 -6.18
N LEU A 86 -25.58 -5.72 -6.38
CA LEU A 86 -26.26 -4.50 -6.84
C LEU A 86 -26.84 -4.67 -8.24
N HIS A 87 -26.05 -5.21 -9.17
CA HIS A 87 -26.50 -5.45 -10.55
C HIS A 87 -27.68 -6.43 -10.59
N ASP A 88 -27.63 -7.54 -9.86
CA ASP A 88 -28.73 -8.51 -9.75
C ASP A 88 -30.01 -7.86 -9.17
N LEU A 89 -29.86 -6.86 -8.29
CA LEU A 89 -30.98 -6.10 -7.74
C LEU A 89 -31.54 -5.09 -8.74
N GLU A 90 -30.68 -4.40 -9.50
CA GLU A 90 -31.04 -3.43 -10.54
C GLU A 90 -31.71 -4.08 -11.76
N ASP A 91 -31.21 -5.25 -12.18
CA ASP A 91 -31.77 -6.06 -13.26
C ASP A 91 -33.07 -6.77 -12.86
N SER A 92 -33.35 -6.82 -11.56
CA SER A 92 -34.63 -7.34 -11.10
C SER A 92 -35.75 -6.33 -11.35
N ASP A 93 -36.89 -6.78 -11.86
CA ASP A 93 -38.11 -5.99 -12.13
C ASP A 93 -38.71 -5.36 -10.85
N LEU A 94 -38.00 -4.40 -10.26
CA LEU A 94 -38.46 -3.63 -9.12
C LEU A 94 -39.52 -2.65 -9.62
N THR A 95 -40.78 -2.95 -9.31
CA THR A 95 -41.92 -2.10 -9.66
C THR A 95 -41.82 -0.71 -9.02
N TYR A 96 -41.08 -0.56 -7.91
CA TYR A 96 -40.80 0.70 -7.24
C TYR A 96 -39.34 0.78 -6.87
N LYS A 97 -38.69 1.92 -7.15
CA LYS A 97 -37.28 2.19 -6.81
C LYS A 97 -37.11 2.86 -5.43
N ASN A 98 -38.18 3.41 -4.85
CA ASN A 98 -38.17 4.04 -3.53
C ASN A 98 -38.72 3.07 -2.45
N PRO A 99 -37.93 2.73 -1.41
CA PRO A 99 -38.35 1.85 -0.32
C PRO A 99 -39.58 2.33 0.45
N ILE A 100 -39.73 3.65 0.66
CA ILE A 100 -40.85 4.25 1.39
C ILE A 100 -42.14 4.05 0.60
N THR A 101 -42.13 4.44 -0.68
CA THR A 101 -43.28 4.28 -1.57
C THR A 101 -43.67 2.82 -1.75
N ALA A 102 -42.69 1.90 -1.81
CA ALA A 102 -42.96 0.47 -1.89
C ALA A 102 -43.66 -0.07 -0.63
N LYS A 103 -43.22 0.37 0.57
CA LYS A 103 -43.86 0.01 1.85
C LYS A 103 -45.26 0.60 1.98
N GLU A 104 -45.44 1.86 1.61
CA GLU A 104 -46.75 2.51 1.63
C GLU A 104 -47.74 1.79 0.70
N LYS A 105 -47.32 1.43 -0.51
CA LYS A 105 -48.18 0.73 -1.46
C LYS A 105 -48.55 -0.68 -0.98
N LEU A 106 -47.60 -1.40 -0.39
CA LEU A 106 -47.86 -2.69 0.23
C LEU A 106 -48.88 -2.56 1.36
N SER A 107 -48.73 -1.56 2.24
CA SER A 107 -49.67 -1.28 3.32
C SER A 107 -51.09 -0.98 2.79
N GLN A 108 -51.19 -0.20 1.72
CA GLN A 108 -52.47 0.08 1.06
C GLN A 108 -53.12 -1.20 0.50
N LEU A 109 -52.35 -2.07 -0.15
CA LEU A 109 -52.86 -3.34 -0.70
C LEU A 109 -53.29 -4.30 0.41
N GLU A 110 -52.51 -4.44 1.48
CA GLU A 110 -52.88 -5.26 2.63
C GLU A 110 -54.12 -4.73 3.35
N THR A 111 -54.25 -3.40 3.47
CA THR A 111 -55.45 -2.76 4.03
C THR A 111 -56.67 -2.98 3.13
N LYS A 112 -56.49 -2.84 1.81
CA LYS A 112 -57.53 -3.12 0.82
C LYS A 112 -57.98 -4.57 0.91
N TYR A 113 -57.05 -5.52 0.97
CA TYR A 113 -57.36 -6.95 1.11
C TYR A 113 -58.17 -7.25 2.39
N ARG A 114 -57.82 -6.65 3.53
CA ARG A 114 -58.54 -6.85 4.79
C ARG A 114 -59.95 -6.25 4.79
N ASN A 115 -60.15 -5.13 4.09
CA ASN A 115 -61.39 -4.36 4.12
C ASN A 115 -62.34 -4.66 2.95
N GLN A 116 -61.86 -5.37 1.92
CA GLN A 116 -62.64 -5.65 0.72
C GLN A 116 -63.36 -6.99 0.85
N THR A 117 -64.67 -6.98 0.61
CA THR A 117 -65.43 -8.21 0.42
C THR A 117 -65.27 -8.67 -1.03
N PHE A 118 -64.60 -9.80 -1.23
CA PHE A 118 -64.39 -10.37 -2.56
C PHE A 118 -65.65 -11.06 -3.06
N THR A 119 -66.05 -10.78 -4.30
CA THR A 119 -67.21 -11.42 -4.95
C THR A 119 -66.80 -12.66 -5.76
N SER A 120 -65.48 -12.89 -5.91
CA SER A 120 -64.90 -14.00 -6.65
C SER A 120 -63.55 -14.40 -6.06
N ALA A 121 -63.31 -15.72 -5.93
CA ALA A 121 -62.02 -16.27 -5.53
C ALA A 121 -60.87 -15.86 -6.48
N ARG A 122 -61.19 -15.60 -7.76
CA ARG A 122 -60.20 -15.12 -8.73
C ARG A 122 -59.74 -13.70 -8.43
N GLU A 123 -60.64 -12.83 -8.00
CA GLU A 123 -60.30 -11.46 -7.63
C GLU A 123 -59.46 -11.42 -6.36
N GLU A 124 -59.81 -12.26 -5.38
CA GLU A 124 -59.03 -12.43 -4.16
C GLU A 124 -57.60 -12.89 -4.47
N GLN A 125 -57.46 -13.93 -5.31
CA GLN A 125 -56.15 -14.46 -5.68
C GLN A 125 -55.28 -13.43 -6.42
N LEU A 126 -55.89 -12.56 -7.26
CA LEU A 126 -55.14 -11.50 -7.93
C LEU A 126 -54.55 -10.50 -6.94
N ILE A 127 -55.31 -10.07 -5.92
CA ILE A 127 -54.81 -9.18 -4.87
C ILE A 127 -53.72 -9.86 -4.04
N ILE A 128 -53.89 -11.14 -3.69
CA ILE A 128 -52.87 -11.92 -2.96
C ILE A 128 -51.56 -11.95 -3.76
N ASN A 129 -51.62 -12.28 -5.05
CA ASN A 129 -50.44 -12.33 -5.92
C ASN A 129 -49.76 -10.96 -6.03
N GLU A 130 -50.54 -9.87 -6.08
CA GLU A 130 -50.02 -8.51 -6.11
C GLU A 130 -49.34 -8.13 -4.79
N ILE A 131 -49.94 -8.47 -3.64
CA ILE A 131 -49.33 -8.29 -2.31
C ILE A 131 -48.01 -9.06 -2.21
N GLU A 132 -47.98 -10.32 -2.62
CA GLU A 132 -46.75 -11.13 -2.58
C GLU A 132 -45.66 -10.53 -3.47
N ARG A 133 -46.01 -10.04 -4.67
CA ARG A 133 -45.07 -9.34 -5.54
C ARG A 133 -44.49 -8.11 -4.84
N HIS A 134 -45.33 -7.30 -4.20
CA HIS A 134 -44.87 -6.11 -3.47
C HIS A 134 -44.05 -6.45 -2.22
N LYS A 135 -44.36 -7.53 -1.50
CA LYS A 135 -43.53 -8.04 -0.39
C LYS A 135 -42.12 -8.40 -0.86
N ARG A 136 -42.00 -9.11 -1.98
CA ARG A 136 -40.70 -9.45 -2.58
C ARG A 136 -39.93 -8.18 -2.96
N ASN A 137 -40.59 -7.18 -3.55
CA ASN A 137 -39.95 -5.92 -3.92
C ASN A 137 -39.48 -5.12 -2.69
N VAL A 138 -40.27 -5.03 -1.63
CA VAL A 138 -39.86 -4.36 -0.38
C VAL A 138 -38.66 -5.06 0.25
N ALA A 139 -38.64 -6.39 0.27
CA ALA A 139 -37.51 -7.16 0.79
C ALA A 139 -36.22 -6.92 -0.01
N LYS A 140 -36.30 -6.88 -1.35
CA LYS A 140 -35.17 -6.56 -2.23
C LYS A 140 -34.65 -5.14 -2.03
N LEU A 141 -35.53 -4.14 -1.96
CA LEU A 141 -35.15 -2.75 -1.69
C LEU A 141 -34.50 -2.59 -0.31
N GLY A 142 -34.97 -3.34 0.69
CA GLY A 142 -34.33 -3.38 2.01
C GLY A 142 -32.88 -3.87 1.95
N LYS A 143 -32.62 -4.94 1.18
CA LYS A 143 -31.24 -5.42 0.94
C LYS A 143 -30.39 -4.39 0.20
N TYR A 144 -30.96 -3.74 -0.82
CA TYR A 144 -30.27 -2.70 -1.60
C TYR A 144 -29.78 -1.54 -0.73
N VAL A 145 -30.63 -1.05 0.19
CA VAL A 145 -30.24 0.01 1.14
C VAL A 145 -29.12 -0.46 2.07
N LEU A 146 -29.20 -1.69 2.60
CA LEU A 146 -28.14 -2.23 3.46
C LEU A 146 -26.79 -2.33 2.73
N ILE A 147 -26.79 -2.74 1.46
CA ILE A 147 -25.56 -2.83 0.65
C ILE A 147 -24.95 -1.46 0.36
N LEU A 148 -25.76 -0.41 0.23
CA LEU A 148 -25.27 0.96 0.01
C LEU A 148 -24.80 1.66 1.29
N ASP A 149 -25.35 1.28 2.45
CA ASP A 149 -24.99 1.84 3.75
C ASP A 149 -23.72 1.18 4.35
N GLU A 150 -23.37 -0.04 3.92
CA GLU A 150 -22.14 -0.78 4.27
C GLU A 150 -20.90 -0.27 3.52
#